data_AF-W2TQ78-F1
#
_entry.id   AF-W2TQ78-F1
#
_cell.length_a   1.000
_cell.length_b   1.000
_cell.length_c   1.000
_cell.angle_alpha   90.00
_cell.angle_beta   90.00
_cell.angle_gamma   90.00
#
_symmetry.space_group_name_H-M   'P 1'
#
loop_
_entity.id
_entity.type
_entity.pdbx_description
1 polymer ?
#
loop_
_entity_poly.entity_id
_entity_poly.type
_entity_poly.pdbx_seq_one_letter_code
_entity_poly.pdbx_strand_id
1 'polypeptide(L)'
;MKEMLGGCCVCADENGCYGIQEVPEGEWLCAKCHVAANSYTNGEVKRNGPLSNGVGHIEARCELCPFGYGALKRTEQKGWAHVICALYIPEVRFGDVHSMDPVILSDVPMERFEKLCYICANAGDSRAAQMGACMSCNKSGCKVNVVAVLLF
;
A
#
# COMPACT_ATOMS: atom_id res chain seq x y z
N MET A 1 -13.51 -5.98 -20.30
CA MET A 1 -12.04 -6.02 -20.19
C MET A 1 -11.57 -4.57 -20.24
N LYS A 2 -11.66 -3.84 -19.12
CA LYS A 2 -11.28 -2.42 -19.10
C LYS A 2 -9.77 -2.33 -18.91
N GLU A 3 -9.14 -1.57 -19.81
CA GLU A 3 -7.70 -1.56 -20.08
C GLU A 3 -6.88 -1.00 -18.92
N MET A 4 -5.70 -1.59 -18.73
CA MET A 4 -4.65 -1.11 -17.84
C MET A 4 -3.98 0.15 -18.43
N LEU A 5 -4.35 1.32 -17.94
CA LEU A 5 -3.58 2.55 -18.18
C LEU A 5 -2.60 2.78 -17.02
N GLY A 6 -1.30 2.76 -17.33
CA GLY A 6 -0.27 3.40 -16.49
C GLY A 6 0.35 2.57 -15.36
N GLY A 7 0.25 1.23 -15.36
CA GLY A 7 1.02 0.39 -14.43
C GLY A 7 0.61 0.49 -12.94
N CYS A 8 -0.55 1.07 -12.61
CA CYS A 8 -1.16 0.90 -11.28
C CYS A 8 -1.95 -0.41 -11.26
N CYS A 9 -1.49 -1.39 -10.48
CA CYS A 9 -2.05 -2.76 -10.44
C CYS A 9 -3.41 -2.88 -9.70
N VAL A 10 -4.17 -1.81 -9.55
CA VAL A 10 -5.48 -1.89 -8.88
C VAL A 10 -6.54 -1.99 -9.97
N CYS A 11 -7.01 -3.20 -10.23
CA CYS A 11 -8.27 -3.37 -10.95
C CYS A 11 -9.37 -2.77 -10.07
N ALA A 12 -10.12 -1.79 -10.58
CA ALA A 12 -11.38 -1.41 -9.97
C ALA A 12 -12.33 -2.59 -10.13
N ASP A 13 -12.43 -3.43 -9.12
CA ASP A 13 -13.38 -4.53 -9.07
C ASP A 13 -14.59 -4.16 -8.22
N GLU A 14 -15.72 -4.79 -8.53
CA GLU A 14 -16.98 -4.65 -7.80
C GLU A 14 -16.93 -5.30 -6.40
N ASN A 15 -15.83 -5.98 -6.06
CA ASN A 15 -15.68 -6.73 -4.82
C ASN A 15 -15.35 -5.86 -3.60
N GLY A 16 -15.25 -4.54 -3.77
CA GLY A 16 -15.03 -3.61 -2.65
C GLY A 16 -13.66 -3.70 -2.00
N CYS A 17 -12.70 -4.41 -2.61
CA CYS A 17 -11.36 -4.68 -2.06
C CYS A 17 -10.51 -3.40 -1.85
N TYR A 18 -10.92 -2.27 -2.44
CA TYR A 18 -10.24 -0.98 -2.36
C TYR A 18 -11.16 0.15 -1.83
N GLY A 19 -12.34 -0.20 -1.30
CA GLY A 19 -13.33 0.77 -0.83
C GLY A 19 -14.00 1.57 -1.96
N ILE A 20 -14.10 0.98 -3.15
CA ILE A 20 -14.89 1.53 -4.26
C ILE A 20 -16.34 1.10 -4.04
N GLN A 21 -17.21 2.05 -3.73
CA GLN A 21 -18.63 1.77 -3.47
C GLN A 21 -19.41 1.52 -4.77
N GLU A 22 -19.09 2.29 -5.81
CA GLU A 22 -19.66 2.13 -7.15
C GLU A 22 -18.53 2.26 -8.18
N VAL A 23 -18.47 1.33 -9.13
CA VAL A 23 -17.49 1.40 -10.21
C VAL A 23 -17.89 2.56 -11.14
N PRO A 24 -17.08 3.62 -11.25
CA PRO A 24 -17.48 4.79 -12.01
C PRO A 24 -17.57 4.48 -13.51
N GLU A 25 -18.48 5.18 -14.17
CA GLU A 25 -18.54 5.23 -15.63
C GLU A 25 -17.36 6.07 -16.14
N GLY A 26 -16.47 5.46 -16.92
CA GLY A 26 -15.30 6.14 -17.49
C GLY A 26 -13.98 5.75 -16.84
N GLU A 27 -13.02 6.68 -16.85
CA GLU A 27 -11.67 6.51 -16.32
C GLU A 27 -11.70 6.59 -14.78
N TRP A 28 -11.01 5.64 -14.14
CA TRP A 28 -10.81 5.63 -12.69
C TRP A 28 -9.32 5.61 -12.38
N LEU A 29 -8.91 6.41 -11.39
CA LEU A 29 -7.54 6.46 -10.91
C LEU A 29 -7.45 5.97 -9.47
N CYS A 30 -6.51 5.05 -9.21
CA CYS A 30 -6.10 4.68 -7.86
C CYS A 30 -5.58 5.92 -7.10
N ALA A 31 -5.61 5.93 -5.76
CA ALA A 31 -5.18 7.09 -4.98
C ALA A 31 -3.75 7.56 -5.33
N LYS A 32 -2.84 6.61 -5.58
CA LYS A 32 -1.47 6.88 -6.05
C LYS A 32 -1.46 7.65 -7.37
N CYS A 33 -2.20 7.18 -8.38
CA CYS A 33 -2.28 7.82 -9.69
C CYS A 33 -2.99 9.17 -9.63
N HIS A 34 -4.04 9.31 -8.82
CA HIS A 34 -4.75 10.58 -8.65
C HIS A 34 -3.83 11.68 -8.12
N VAL A 35 -3.02 11.36 -7.10
CA VAL A 35 -2.04 12.29 -6.54
C VAL A 35 -0.95 12.64 -7.54
N ALA A 36 -0.45 11.65 -8.28
CA ALA A 36 0.55 11.88 -9.30
C ALA A 36 0.02 12.74 -10.45
N ALA A 37 -1.23 12.53 -10.89
CA ALA A 37 -1.89 13.35 -11.90
C ALA A 37 -2.07 14.82 -11.43
N ASN A 38 -2.54 15.02 -10.20
CA ASN A 38 -2.72 16.36 -9.62
C ASN A 38 -1.38 17.07 -9.33
N SER A 39 -0.27 16.34 -9.22
CA SER A 39 1.05 16.97 -9.06
C SER A 39 1.56 17.64 -10.35
N TYR A 40 1.03 17.28 -11.52
CA TYR A 40 1.40 17.94 -12.79
C TYR A 40 0.73 19.29 -13.02
N THR A 41 -0.46 19.50 -12.47
CA THR A 41 -1.25 20.71 -12.74
C THR A 41 -0.72 21.95 -12.00
N ASN A 42 0.19 21.77 -11.02
CA ASN A 42 0.79 22.85 -10.23
C ASN A 42 2.21 23.30 -10.67
N GLY A 43 2.66 22.95 -11.88
CA GLY A 43 3.69 23.73 -12.60
C GLY A 43 5.17 23.60 -12.17
N GLU A 44 5.54 22.83 -11.15
CA GLU A 44 6.96 22.66 -10.75
C GLU A 44 7.38 21.19 -10.68
N VAL A 45 8.21 20.76 -11.65
CA VAL A 45 8.68 19.37 -11.81
C VAL A 45 10.14 19.23 -11.35
N LYS A 46 10.42 18.28 -10.44
CA LYS A 46 11.75 17.64 -10.35
C LYS A 46 11.73 16.36 -11.19
N ARG A 47 12.33 16.44 -12.39
CA ARG A 47 12.44 15.33 -13.35
C ARG A 47 13.53 14.36 -12.91
N ASN A 48 13.24 13.07 -12.81
CA ASN A 48 14.25 12.00 -12.88
C ASN A 48 13.59 10.68 -13.38
N GLY A 49 13.86 10.28 -14.63
CA GLY A 49 13.66 8.89 -15.10
C GLY A 49 12.61 8.66 -16.20
N PRO A 50 12.80 7.65 -17.08
CA PRO A 50 12.19 7.59 -18.41
C PRO A 50 10.70 7.23 -18.40
N LEU A 51 10.01 7.88 -19.32
CA LEU A 51 8.59 7.83 -19.62
C LEU A 51 8.18 6.51 -20.27
N SER A 52 7.18 5.85 -19.71
CA SER A 52 6.14 5.22 -20.53
C SER A 52 4.76 5.56 -19.94
N ASN A 53 4.17 6.62 -20.50
CA ASN A 53 2.77 7.03 -20.39
C ASN A 53 2.33 7.86 -19.17
N GLY A 54 3.04 8.98 -18.95
CA GLY A 54 2.37 10.25 -18.64
C GLY A 54 1.84 10.48 -17.23
N VAL A 55 2.25 9.69 -16.24
CA VAL A 55 1.95 9.97 -14.82
C VAL A 55 3.23 10.01 -13.98
N GLY A 56 3.34 10.96 -13.05
CA GLY A 56 4.59 11.36 -12.42
C GLY A 56 4.95 10.26 -11.46
N HIS A 57 6.21 9.84 -11.46
CA HIS A 57 6.61 8.79 -10.54
C HIS A 57 6.68 9.38 -9.12
N ILE A 58 5.55 9.42 -8.42
CA ILE A 58 5.54 9.71 -7.00
C ILE A 58 6.14 8.50 -6.27
N GLU A 59 7.13 8.76 -5.42
CA GLU A 59 7.68 7.75 -4.54
C GLU A 59 6.67 7.47 -3.42
N ALA A 60 5.71 6.60 -3.72
CA ALA A 60 4.74 6.09 -2.75
C ALA A 60 5.24 4.74 -2.24
N ARG A 61 5.63 4.69 -0.97
CA ARG A 61 6.08 3.47 -0.30
C ARG A 61 5.16 3.19 0.89
N CYS A 62 4.75 1.94 1.04
CA CYS A 62 3.97 1.51 2.18
C CYS A 62 4.78 1.68 3.49
N GLU A 63 4.15 2.21 4.53
CA GLU A 63 4.75 2.37 5.86
C GLU A 63 4.76 1.05 6.65
N LEU A 64 3.98 0.06 6.22
CA LEU A 64 3.80 -1.23 6.90
C LEU A 64 4.62 -2.36 6.26
N CYS A 65 5.29 -2.13 5.14
CA CYS A 65 6.10 -3.16 4.46
C CYS A 65 7.18 -2.51 3.58
N PRO A 66 8.13 -3.27 3.01
CA PRO A 66 9.20 -2.68 2.21
C PRO A 66 8.81 -2.29 0.78
N PHE A 67 7.56 -2.49 0.33
CA PHE A 67 7.19 -2.37 -1.09
C PHE A 67 6.38 -1.09 -1.42
N GLY A 68 6.48 -0.62 -2.67
CA GLY A 68 5.81 0.61 -3.17
C GLY A 68 4.91 0.43 -4.40
N TYR A 69 4.69 -0.81 -4.84
CA TYR A 69 3.76 -1.18 -5.93
C TYR A 69 2.43 -1.67 -5.36
N GLY A 70 1.40 -1.89 -6.16
CA GLY A 70 0.11 -2.43 -5.69
C GLY A 70 -0.86 -1.38 -5.12
N ALA A 71 -1.90 -1.85 -4.43
CA ALA A 71 -3.02 -1.04 -3.97
C ALA A 71 -2.72 -0.25 -2.69
N LEU A 72 -2.46 1.04 -2.82
CA LEU A 72 -2.11 1.95 -1.72
C LEU A 72 -3.23 2.95 -1.41
N LYS A 73 -3.48 3.23 -0.14
CA LYS A 73 -4.31 4.34 0.36
C LYS A 73 -3.45 5.33 1.15
N ARG A 74 -3.96 6.54 1.37
CA ARG A 74 -3.21 7.53 2.16
C ARG A 74 -3.29 7.17 3.64
N THR A 75 -2.23 7.45 4.37
CA THR A 75 -2.27 7.38 5.84
C THR A 75 -2.70 8.72 6.42
N GLU A 76 -3.16 8.70 7.67
CA GLU A 76 -3.50 9.91 8.44
C GLU A 76 -2.33 10.92 8.56
N GLN A 77 -1.09 10.43 8.41
CA GLN A 77 0.13 11.23 8.42
C GLN A 77 0.63 11.62 7.01
N LYS A 78 -0.25 11.57 6.00
CA LYS A 78 0.03 11.88 4.59
C LYS A 78 1.03 10.93 3.89
N GLY A 79 1.40 9.82 4.53
CA GLY A 79 2.14 8.74 3.91
C GLY A 79 1.22 7.78 3.14
N TRP A 80 1.66 6.53 3.00
CA TRP A 80 0.98 5.50 2.22
C TRP A 80 0.99 4.16 2.94
N ALA A 81 -0.10 3.43 2.83
CA ALA A 81 -0.18 2.05 3.30
C ALA A 81 -0.91 1.19 2.27
N HIS A 82 -0.49 -0.06 2.13
CA HIS A 82 -1.27 -1.02 1.33
C HIS A 82 -2.58 -1.31 2.03
N VAL A 83 -3.65 -1.43 1.24
CA VAL A 83 -4.93 -1.90 1.76
C VAL A 83 -4.80 -3.29 2.38
N ILE A 84 -4.05 -4.20 1.74
CA ILE A 84 -3.81 -5.55 2.30
C ILE A 84 -3.02 -5.51 3.61
N CYS A 85 -2.03 -4.60 3.75
CA CYS A 85 -1.31 -4.47 5.01
C CYS A 85 -2.23 -3.96 6.13
N ALA A 86 -3.09 -3.00 5.82
CA ALA A 86 -4.06 -2.46 6.76
C ALA A 86 -5.10 -3.51 7.21
N LEU A 87 -5.53 -4.38 6.30
CA LEU A 87 -6.51 -5.44 6.62
C LEU A 87 -5.96 -6.55 7.52
N TYR A 88 -4.65 -6.83 7.44
CA TYR A 88 -4.04 -7.99 8.12
C TYR A 88 -3.20 -7.63 9.35
N ILE A 89 -3.03 -6.34 9.65
CA ILE A 89 -2.48 -5.88 10.92
C ILE A 89 -3.65 -5.42 11.80
N PRO A 90 -4.01 -6.18 12.86
CA PRO A 90 -5.27 -5.98 13.60
C PRO A 90 -5.48 -4.58 14.18
N GLU A 91 -4.41 -3.89 14.55
CA GLU A 91 -4.45 -2.56 15.16
C GLU A 91 -4.53 -1.44 14.12
N VAL A 92 -4.32 -1.72 12.84
CA VAL A 92 -4.54 -0.73 11.77
C VAL A 92 -6.04 -0.56 11.57
N ARG A 93 -6.48 0.69 11.43
CA ARG A 93 -7.88 1.02 11.18
C ARG A 93 -8.03 1.82 9.89
N PHE A 94 -9.27 1.95 9.42
CA PHE A 94 -9.64 2.92 8.41
C PHE A 94 -10.47 4.02 9.07
N GLY A 95 -10.22 5.28 8.71
CA GLY A 95 -11.00 6.42 9.19
C GLY A 95 -12.46 6.33 8.75
N ASP A 96 -12.68 5.89 7.51
CA ASP A 96 -13.97 5.44 7.01
C ASP A 96 -13.83 4.04 6.38
N VAL A 97 -14.66 3.09 6.84
CA VAL A 97 -14.55 1.67 6.44
C VAL A 97 -15.11 1.41 5.04
N HIS A 98 -15.99 2.28 4.54
CA HIS A 98 -16.60 2.13 3.23
C HIS A 98 -15.63 2.55 2.12
N SER A 99 -14.99 3.70 2.31
CA SER A 99 -13.96 4.22 1.41
C SER A 99 -12.58 3.62 1.70
N MET A 100 -12.37 2.97 2.85
CA MET A 100 -11.07 2.46 3.30
C MET A 100 -9.98 3.54 3.29
N ASP A 101 -10.32 4.78 3.68
CA ASP A 101 -9.43 5.95 3.67
C ASP A 101 -9.80 6.93 4.80
N PRO A 102 -8.84 7.62 5.43
CA PRO A 102 -7.41 7.30 5.45
C PRO A 102 -7.12 6.03 6.24
N VAL A 103 -5.94 5.44 6.04
CA VAL A 103 -5.39 4.39 6.89
C VAL A 103 -4.83 5.01 8.17
N ILE A 104 -5.27 4.50 9.32
CA ILE A 104 -4.94 4.95 10.67
C ILE A 104 -3.90 4.00 11.25
N LEU A 105 -2.71 4.51 11.58
CA LEU A 105 -1.55 3.74 12.06
C LEU A 105 -1.18 4.03 13.52
N SER A 106 -1.78 5.06 14.12
CA SER A 106 -1.48 5.52 15.49
C SER A 106 -1.66 4.47 16.58
N ASP A 107 -2.49 3.45 16.36
CA ASP A 107 -2.74 2.36 17.32
C ASP A 107 -1.79 1.15 17.14
N VAL A 108 -0.93 1.15 16.11
CA VAL A 108 -0.04 0.03 15.82
C VAL A 108 1.14 0.02 16.81
N PRO A 109 1.31 -1.05 17.62
CA PRO A 109 2.38 -1.09 18.61
C PRO A 109 3.77 -1.22 17.96
N MET A 110 4.76 -0.53 18.55
CA MET A 110 6.15 -0.54 18.07
C MET A 110 6.73 -1.94 17.95
N GLU A 111 6.31 -2.87 18.81
CA GLU A 111 6.75 -4.26 18.79
C GLU A 111 6.54 -4.96 17.44
N ARG A 112 5.55 -4.53 16.64
CA ARG A 112 5.34 -5.06 15.28
C ARG A 112 6.42 -4.64 14.31
N PHE A 113 6.94 -3.42 14.47
CA PHE A 113 8.01 -2.86 13.64
C PHE A 113 9.39 -3.41 14.02
N GLU A 114 9.52 -3.95 15.24
CA GLU A 114 10.76 -4.58 15.71
C GLU A 114 10.90 -6.04 15.26
N LYS A 115 9.84 -6.66 14.71
CA LYS A 115 9.90 -8.04 14.23
C LYS A 115 10.60 -8.14 12.87
N LEU A 116 11.30 -9.25 12.66
CA LEU A 116 11.90 -9.59 11.37
C LEU A 116 10.94 -10.39 10.50
N CYS A 117 10.75 -9.95 9.26
CA CYS A 117 10.02 -10.74 8.27
C CYS A 117 10.86 -11.94 7.82
N TYR A 118 10.38 -13.15 8.15
CA TYR A 118 11.02 -14.41 7.79
C TYR A 118 11.18 -14.60 6.27
N ILE A 119 10.17 -14.23 5.48
CA ILE A 119 10.21 -14.40 4.02
C ILE A 119 11.28 -13.50 3.39
N CYS A 120 11.34 -12.22 3.77
CA CYS A 120 12.38 -11.30 3.31
C CYS A 120 13.78 -11.76 3.73
N ALA A 121 13.93 -12.18 5.00
CA ALA A 121 15.21 -12.69 5.49
C ALA A 121 15.67 -13.94 4.74
N ASN A 122 14.75 -14.87 4.47
CA ASN A 122 15.02 -16.09 3.71
C ASN A 122 15.35 -15.80 2.23
N ALA A 123 14.80 -14.72 1.67
CA ALA A 123 15.17 -14.23 0.33
C ALA A 123 16.53 -13.50 0.29
N GLY A 124 17.21 -13.35 1.43
CA GLY A 124 18.51 -12.68 1.54
C GLY A 124 18.44 -11.16 1.66
N ASP A 125 17.24 -10.57 1.72
CA ASP A 125 17.07 -9.12 1.86
C ASP A 125 16.88 -8.72 3.33
N SER A 126 18.02 -8.60 4.03
CA SER A 126 18.04 -8.23 5.45
C SER A 126 17.47 -6.84 5.72
N ARG A 127 17.59 -5.93 4.75
CA ARG A 127 17.02 -4.59 4.86
C ARG A 127 15.50 -4.68 4.79
N ALA A 128 14.94 -5.35 3.78
CA ALA A 128 13.50 -5.56 3.68
C ALA A 128 12.93 -6.30 4.89
N ALA A 129 13.70 -7.25 5.45
CA ALA A 129 13.29 -8.00 6.63
C ALA A 129 13.08 -7.15 7.89
N GLN A 130 13.75 -6.00 7.99
CA GLN A 130 13.68 -5.07 9.12
C GLN A 130 12.70 -3.90 8.90
N MET A 131 11.97 -3.89 7.78
CA MET A 131 11.12 -2.76 7.40
C MET A 131 9.63 -3.08 7.52
N GLY A 132 8.88 -2.10 8.03
CA GLY A 132 7.44 -2.18 8.18
C GLY A 132 7.02 -2.94 9.43
N ALA A 133 5.73 -3.28 9.52
CA ALA A 133 5.15 -3.96 10.66
C ALA A 133 4.78 -5.39 10.29
N CYS A 134 5.20 -6.35 11.12
CA CYS A 134 4.89 -7.75 10.87
C CYS A 134 3.60 -8.20 11.57
N MET A 135 2.93 -9.16 10.93
CA MET A 135 1.99 -10.07 11.57
C MET A 135 2.72 -11.33 12.05
N SER A 136 2.22 -11.94 13.11
CA SER A 136 2.74 -13.20 13.65
C SER A 136 1.89 -14.37 13.18
N CYS A 137 2.53 -15.53 12.98
CA CYS A 137 1.83 -16.76 12.63
C CYS A 137 0.80 -17.12 13.72
N ASN A 138 -0.44 -17.43 13.31
CA ASN A 138 -1.53 -17.76 14.24
C ASN A 138 -1.44 -19.18 14.83
N LYS A 139 -0.44 -19.98 14.44
CA LYS A 139 -0.23 -21.31 15.01
C LYS A 139 0.38 -21.20 16.40
N SER A 140 -0.27 -21.80 17.40
CA SER A 140 0.24 -21.81 18.79
C SER A 140 1.69 -22.29 18.86
N GLY A 141 2.55 -21.50 19.53
CA GLY A 141 3.98 -21.78 19.68
C GLY A 141 4.85 -21.36 18.48
N CYS A 142 4.26 -20.95 17.35
CA CYS A 142 5.02 -20.43 16.22
C CYS A 142 5.54 -19.02 16.50
N LYS A 143 6.79 -18.76 16.13
CA LYS A 143 7.46 -17.46 16.30
C LYS A 143 7.79 -16.77 14.97
N VAL A 144 7.26 -17.30 13.87
CA VAL A 144 7.46 -16.74 12.53
C VAL A 144 6.64 -15.47 12.39
N ASN A 145 7.27 -14.43 11.87
CA ASN A 145 6.65 -13.15 11.56
C ASN A 145 6.84 -12.83 10.08
N VAL A 146 5.84 -12.21 9.46
CA VAL A 146 5.87 -11.83 8.05
C VAL A 146 5.19 -10.48 7.87
N VAL A 147 5.60 -9.71 6.86
CA VAL A 147 4.79 -8.58 6.40
C VAL A 147 3.60 -9.11 5.60
N ALA A 148 2.42 -8.54 5.80
CA ALA A 148 1.17 -9.08 5.27
C ALA A 148 1.14 -9.23 3.74
N VAL A 149 1.72 -8.27 3.03
CA VAL A 149 1.73 -8.21 1.56
C VAL A 149 2.47 -9.38 0.87
N LEU A 150 3.27 -10.17 1.60
CA LEU A 150 3.97 -11.33 1.02
C LEU A 150 3.15 -12.62 1.04
N LEU A 151 1.92 -12.58 1.57
CA LEU A 151 1.02 -13.73 1.61
C LEU A 151 -0.05 -13.70 0.49
N PHE A 152 -0.05 -12.67 -0.36
CA PHE A 152 -1.05 -12.39 -1.39
C PHE A 152 -0.40 -11.88 -2.67
#